data_AF-A0A1C5XJR2-F1
#
_entry.id   AF-A0A1C5XJR2-F1
#
_cell.length_a   1.000
_cell.length_b   1.000
_cell.length_c   1.000
_cell.angle_alpha   90.00
_cell.angle_beta   90.00
_cell.angle_gamma   90.00
#
_symmetry.space_group_name_H-M   'P 1'
#
loop_
_entity.id
_entity.type
_entity.pdbx_description
1 polymer ?
#
loop_
_entity_poly.entity_id
_entity_poly.type
_entity_poly.pdbx_seq_one_letter_code
_entity_poly.pdbx_strand_id
1 'polypeptide(L)'
;MRKTFTKIAGCAALGLLMCFNAPAITKAAVKTIPAKKGTYNAKVDMNGDGKADTIKITTSKDKNDYINKIKVTMNKKTVYSKSLKDSSFYTINVIYANMSKSREFLQFVGRGDNDYVTFNQIYAYNKKTQKLNCINSFNSNGSYQNEIVAADKNYVTISNTDQPAEVGWISWNIPYKYSKGKLVASTTSTTTVKSLIANNRKDKYSKYFAKNQFVTAKKLTFYNGSKVAYTVPKGKVVTLTKLSLSKNVIYLQFKYGKKTGWAHVNGAKYDFTKPWFQGVNARLAG
;
A
#
# COMPACT_ATOMS: atom_id res chain seq x y z
N MET A 1 90.37 -0.07 -1.29
CA MET A 1 89.59 1.17 -1.52
C MET A 1 88.18 0.79 -1.94
N ARG A 2 87.16 1.27 -1.20
CA ARG A 2 85.74 1.51 -1.55
C ARG A 2 84.89 0.33 -2.10
N LYS A 3 83.62 0.11 -1.75
CA LYS A 3 82.71 0.49 -0.65
C LYS A 3 81.33 -0.11 -1.05
N THR A 4 80.63 -0.80 -0.13
CA THR A 4 79.15 -0.80 0.09
C THR A 4 78.18 -1.32 -1.01
N PHE A 5 76.95 -1.82 -0.78
CA PHE A 5 76.00 -1.80 0.35
C PHE A 5 75.09 -3.06 0.31
N THR A 6 74.80 -3.60 1.49
CA THR A 6 73.71 -4.55 1.79
C THR A 6 72.35 -3.82 1.83
N LYS A 7 71.26 -4.46 1.39
CA LYS A 7 69.90 -4.14 1.89
C LYS A 7 69.08 -5.40 2.14
N ILE A 8 68.72 -5.54 3.42
CA ILE A 8 67.70 -6.39 4.03
C ILE A 8 66.35 -5.67 3.91
N ALA A 9 65.25 -6.40 3.67
CA ALA A 9 63.89 -6.17 4.17
C ALA A 9 62.94 -7.16 3.46
N GLY A 10 61.97 -7.83 4.08
CA GLY A 10 61.46 -7.76 5.45
C GLY A 10 60.31 -8.78 5.59
N CYS A 11 60.17 -9.32 6.80
CA CYS A 11 59.07 -10.18 7.25
C CYS A 11 57.76 -9.41 7.48
N ALA A 12 56.69 -10.20 7.68
CA ALA A 12 55.33 -9.86 8.16
C ALA A 12 54.34 -9.46 7.03
N ALA A 13 53.07 -9.89 7.01
CA ALA A 13 52.17 -10.08 8.13
C ALA A 13 50.92 -10.93 7.78
N LEU A 14 50.40 -11.59 8.82
CA LEU A 14 49.00 -11.95 9.11
C LEU A 14 48.09 -12.48 7.98
N GLY A 15 47.79 -13.78 8.08
CA GLY A 15 46.58 -14.36 7.53
C GLY A 15 45.33 -13.74 8.19
N LEU A 16 44.63 -12.91 7.43
CA LEU A 16 43.31 -12.40 7.80
C LEU A 16 42.30 -13.54 7.60
N LEU A 17 41.74 -14.06 8.70
CA LEU A 17 40.54 -14.90 8.68
C LEU A 17 39.41 -14.10 7.99
N MET A 18 39.13 -14.39 6.73
CA MET A 18 37.92 -13.93 6.05
C MET A 18 36.73 -14.76 6.55
N CYS A 19 36.17 -14.37 7.70
CA CYS A 19 34.89 -14.92 8.14
C CYS A 19 33.76 -14.33 7.30
N PHE A 20 33.26 -15.14 6.37
CA PHE A 20 31.92 -15.19 5.79
C PHE A 20 31.07 -13.91 5.95
N ASN A 21 31.01 -13.10 4.89
CA ASN A 21 29.84 -12.28 4.63
C ASN A 21 28.67 -13.22 4.32
N ALA A 22 27.95 -13.67 5.36
CA ALA A 22 26.61 -14.20 5.13
C ALA A 22 25.81 -13.10 4.42
N PRO A 23 25.24 -13.34 3.23
CA PRO A 23 24.30 -12.39 2.66
C PRO A 23 23.22 -12.17 3.71
N ALA A 24 23.13 -10.92 4.20
CA ALA A 24 22.16 -10.57 5.22
C ALA A 24 20.79 -11.03 4.74
N ILE A 25 20.18 -11.89 5.56
CA ILE A 25 18.84 -12.45 5.40
C ILE A 25 17.95 -11.40 4.74
N THR A 26 17.53 -11.62 3.49
CA THR A 26 16.45 -10.86 2.87
C THR A 26 15.17 -11.17 3.63
N LYS A 27 15.01 -10.50 4.77
CA LYS A 27 13.84 -10.54 5.63
C LYS A 27 12.65 -10.14 4.77
N ALA A 28 11.49 -10.77 4.97
CA ALA A 28 10.24 -10.31 4.38
C ALA A 28 10.14 -8.78 4.58
N ALA A 29 10.25 -8.03 3.48
CA ALA A 29 10.36 -6.58 3.51
C ALA A 29 9.06 -5.93 3.98
N VAL A 30 7.96 -6.67 3.98
CA VAL A 30 6.68 -6.28 4.56
C VAL A 30 6.11 -7.46 5.33
N LYS A 31 5.51 -7.19 6.49
CA LYS A 31 4.76 -8.19 7.25
C LYS A 31 3.62 -7.55 8.03
N THR A 32 2.48 -8.23 8.07
CA THR A 32 1.41 -7.92 9.01
C THR A 32 1.79 -8.47 10.38
N ILE A 33 1.72 -7.63 11.41
CA ILE A 33 1.96 -8.04 12.79
C ILE A 33 0.63 -8.57 13.35
N PRO A 34 0.57 -9.84 13.79
CA PRO A 34 -0.68 -10.41 14.27
C PRO A 34 -1.08 -9.83 15.63
N ALA A 35 -2.38 -9.67 15.84
CA ALA A 35 -2.96 -9.30 17.12
C ALA A 35 -3.10 -10.54 18.02
N LYS A 36 -2.83 -10.38 19.32
CA LYS A 36 -3.24 -11.31 20.37
C LYS A 36 -3.89 -10.50 21.49
N LYS A 37 -5.22 -10.61 21.64
CA LYS A 37 -6.01 -9.88 22.66
C LYS A 37 -5.69 -8.38 22.71
N GLY A 38 -5.73 -7.69 21.56
CA GLY A 38 -5.44 -6.25 21.46
C GLY A 38 -3.97 -5.84 21.65
N THR A 39 -3.06 -6.82 21.71
CA THR A 39 -1.61 -6.59 21.77
C THR A 39 -0.93 -7.13 20.50
N TYR A 40 -0.04 -6.33 19.92
CA TYR A 40 0.77 -6.70 18.75
C TYR A 40 2.23 -6.73 19.18
N ASN A 41 2.91 -7.85 18.96
CA ASN A 41 4.32 -8.01 19.33
C ASN A 41 5.14 -8.34 18.09
N ALA A 42 6.28 -7.67 17.94
CA ALA A 42 7.22 -7.95 16.86
C ALA A 42 8.67 -7.78 17.31
N LYS A 43 9.55 -8.56 16.70
CA LYS A 43 11.01 -8.32 16.71
C LYS A 43 11.43 -7.78 15.35
N VAL A 44 11.79 -6.50 15.30
CA VAL A 44 12.14 -5.76 14.08
C VAL A 44 13.23 -4.75 14.40
N ASP A 45 14.11 -4.47 13.44
CA ASP A 45 15.03 -3.35 13.56
C ASP A 45 14.22 -2.10 13.19
N MET A 46 13.74 -1.36 14.19
CA MET A 46 12.91 -0.17 14.00
C MET A 46 13.76 1.10 14.04
N ASN A 47 14.89 1.03 14.74
CA ASN A 47 15.83 2.13 14.86
C ASN A 47 16.94 2.11 13.78
N GLY A 48 17.05 1.06 12.96
CA GLY A 48 18.01 0.92 11.89
C GLY A 48 19.46 0.83 12.36
N ASP A 49 19.72 0.10 13.45
CA ASP A 49 21.06 -0.13 14.01
C ASP A 49 21.61 -1.54 13.71
N GLY A 50 20.84 -2.36 12.99
CA GLY A 50 21.16 -3.74 12.67
C GLY A 50 20.74 -4.76 13.73
N LYS A 51 20.19 -4.33 14.86
CA LYS A 51 19.71 -5.20 15.95
C LYS A 51 18.19 -5.18 16.01
N ALA A 52 17.62 -6.31 16.41
CA ALA A 52 16.16 -6.41 16.54
C ALA A 52 15.67 -5.72 17.81
N ASP A 53 14.82 -4.71 17.65
CA ASP A 53 14.02 -4.12 18.70
C ASP A 53 12.80 -4.97 19.03
N THR A 54 12.47 -5.04 20.32
CA THR A 54 11.20 -5.59 20.79
C THR A 54 10.14 -4.50 20.75
N ILE A 55 9.25 -4.59 19.75
CA ILE A 55 8.09 -3.72 19.59
C ILE A 55 6.87 -4.39 20.23
N LYS A 56 6.20 -3.63 21.10
CA LYS A 56 4.88 -3.97 21.64
C LYS A 56 3.94 -2.81 21.40
N ILE A 57 2.81 -3.09 20.75
CA ILE A 57 1.74 -2.14 20.50
C ILE A 57 0.52 -2.62 21.28
N THR A 58 -0.11 -1.73 22.02
CA THR A 58 -1.33 -2.02 22.78
C THR A 58 -2.40 -1.01 22.43
N THR A 59 -3.62 -1.50 22.27
CA THR A 59 -4.81 -0.67 22.09
C THR A 59 -5.68 -0.69 23.34
N SER A 60 -6.34 0.42 23.62
CA SER A 60 -7.44 0.47 24.59
C SER A 60 -8.73 0.82 23.85
N LYS A 61 -9.85 0.33 24.37
CA LYS A 61 -11.18 0.61 23.85
C LYS A 61 -11.94 1.54 24.80
N ASP A 62 -12.88 2.31 24.27
CA ASP A 62 -13.86 3.05 25.05
C ASP A 62 -15.09 2.18 25.39
N LYS A 63 -16.10 2.80 26.00
CA LYS A 63 -17.37 2.17 26.38
C LYS A 63 -18.20 1.65 25.20
N ASN A 64 -17.91 2.12 23.99
CA ASN A 64 -18.59 1.75 22.74
C ASN A 64 -17.72 0.79 21.91
N ASP A 65 -16.71 0.17 22.51
CA ASP A 65 -15.77 -0.75 21.87
C ASP A 65 -14.85 -0.15 20.79
N TYR A 66 -14.84 1.19 20.63
CA TYR A 66 -13.93 1.88 19.71
C TYR A 66 -12.53 2.02 20.30
N ILE A 67 -11.50 1.86 19.45
CA ILE A 67 -10.10 1.99 19.86
C ILE A 67 -9.76 3.46 20.13
N ASN A 68 -9.84 3.87 21.39
CA ASN A 68 -9.61 5.25 21.81
C ASN A 68 -8.15 5.57 22.17
N LYS A 69 -7.24 4.60 22.10
CA LYS A 69 -5.81 4.82 22.41
C LYS A 69 -4.92 3.80 21.72
N ILE A 70 -3.80 4.27 21.19
CA ILE A 70 -2.68 3.43 20.73
C ILE A 70 -1.43 3.80 21.54
N LYS A 71 -0.74 2.81 22.07
CA LYS A 71 0.58 2.96 22.71
C LYS A 71 1.58 2.01 22.08
N VAL A 72 2.77 2.51 21.79
CA VAL A 72 3.89 1.71 21.27
C VAL A 72 5.07 1.82 22.21
N THR A 73 5.60 0.67 22.60
CA THR A 73 6.88 0.57 23.30
C THR A 73 7.90 -0.13 22.45
N MET A 74 9.13 0.38 22.48
CA MET A 74 10.32 -0.21 21.87
C MET A 74 11.30 -0.51 22.99
N ASN A 75 11.70 -1.78 23.15
CA ASN A 75 12.60 -2.22 24.23
C ASN A 75 12.14 -1.72 25.61
N LYS A 76 10.84 -1.90 25.91
CA LYS A 76 10.15 -1.47 27.15
C LYS A 76 10.01 0.06 27.33
N LYS A 77 10.61 0.90 26.48
CA LYS A 77 10.45 2.37 26.51
C LYS A 77 9.28 2.82 25.64
N THR A 78 8.48 3.76 26.12
CA THR A 78 7.36 4.31 25.34
C THR A 78 7.87 5.27 24.28
N VAL A 79 7.70 4.89 23.01
CA VAL A 79 8.14 5.68 21.83
C VAL A 79 6.97 6.38 21.13
N TYR A 80 5.74 5.97 21.41
CA TYR A 80 4.53 6.62 20.92
C TYR A 80 3.34 6.35 21.84
N SER A 81 2.49 7.34 22.00
CA SER A 81 1.19 7.21 22.65
C SER A 81 0.28 8.28 22.08
N LYS A 82 -0.89 7.89 21.60
CA LYS A 82 -1.89 8.83 21.09
C LYS A 82 -3.26 8.49 21.65
N SER A 83 -3.92 9.49 22.20
CA SER A 83 -5.35 9.47 22.50
C SER A 83 -6.11 9.65 21.18
N LEU A 84 -7.11 8.82 20.97
CA LEU A 84 -7.99 8.77 19.82
C LEU A 84 -9.44 8.85 20.32
N LYS A 85 -9.68 9.75 21.27
CA LYS A 85 -11.05 10.10 21.67
C LYS A 85 -11.77 10.55 20.40
N ASP A 86 -12.96 10.02 20.17
CA ASP A 86 -13.79 10.23 18.97
C ASP A 86 -13.34 9.45 17.71
N SER A 87 -12.47 8.45 17.86
CA SER A 87 -12.26 7.47 16.78
C SER A 87 -13.51 6.62 16.56
N SER A 88 -13.76 6.25 15.30
CA SER A 88 -14.87 5.37 14.90
C SER A 88 -14.40 4.00 14.42
N PHE A 89 -13.23 3.51 14.85
CA PHE A 89 -12.70 2.20 14.46
C PHE A 89 -12.55 1.25 15.64
N TYR A 90 -12.89 -0.03 15.44
CA TYR A 90 -12.87 -1.06 16.49
C TYR A 90 -11.79 -2.11 16.27
N THR A 91 -11.20 -2.20 15.06
CA THR A 91 -10.03 -3.05 14.77
C THR A 91 -8.88 -2.22 14.19
N ILE A 92 -7.66 -2.76 14.30
CA ILE A 92 -6.46 -2.17 13.69
C ILE A 92 -5.59 -3.27 13.07
N ASN A 93 -5.23 -3.10 11.80
CA ASN A 93 -4.14 -3.84 11.19
C ASN A 93 -2.84 -3.08 11.40
N VAL A 94 -1.80 -3.81 11.80
CA VAL A 94 -0.46 -3.27 11.97
C VAL A 94 0.45 -3.89 10.92
N ILE A 95 1.06 -3.06 10.09
CA ILE A 95 1.97 -3.51 9.03
C ILE A 95 3.35 -2.94 9.32
N TYR A 96 4.36 -3.81 9.38
CA TYR A 96 5.76 -3.40 9.37
C TYR A 96 6.31 -3.47 7.96
N ALA A 97 7.07 -2.47 7.57
CA ALA A 97 7.82 -2.45 6.32
C ALA A 97 9.27 -2.06 6.55
N ASN A 98 10.19 -2.79 5.93
CA ASN A 98 11.61 -2.51 5.86
C ASN A 98 11.97 -2.16 4.41
N MET A 99 12.23 -0.89 4.18
CA MET A 99 12.71 -0.40 2.89
C MET A 99 14.24 -0.56 2.81
N SER A 100 14.96 -0.15 3.85
CA SER A 100 16.40 -0.36 3.98
C SER A 100 16.82 -0.39 5.46
N LYS A 101 18.11 -0.64 5.74
CA LYS A 101 18.71 -0.67 7.11
C LYS A 101 18.50 0.60 7.96
N SER A 102 17.92 1.65 7.42
CA SER A 102 17.67 2.92 8.12
C SER A 102 16.31 3.52 7.79
N ARG A 103 15.44 2.73 7.17
CA ARG A 103 14.14 3.17 6.65
C ARG A 103 13.10 2.09 6.89
N GLU A 104 12.64 2.06 8.12
CA GLU A 104 11.63 1.13 8.59
C GLU A 104 10.37 1.89 9.01
N PHE A 105 9.23 1.24 8.78
CA PHE A 105 7.92 1.87 8.91
C PHE A 105 6.95 0.96 9.67
N LEU A 106 6.08 1.59 10.44
CA LEU A 106 4.87 0.97 10.99
C LEU A 106 3.66 1.69 10.41
N GLN A 107 2.79 0.95 9.74
CA GLN A 107 1.48 1.45 9.35
C GLN A 107 0.43 0.93 10.32
N PHE A 108 -0.48 1.81 10.69
CA PHE A 108 -1.68 1.50 11.44
C PHE A 108 -2.90 1.75 10.55
N VAL A 109 -3.72 0.72 10.34
CA VAL A 109 -4.95 0.79 9.54
C VAL A 109 -6.13 0.40 10.41
N GLY A 110 -6.83 1.38 10.96
CA GLY A 110 -8.04 1.25 11.75
C GLY A 110 -9.28 1.15 10.89
N ARG A 111 -10.11 0.14 11.16
CA ARG A 111 -11.38 -0.13 10.46
C ARG A 111 -12.57 0.01 11.40
N GLY A 112 -13.54 0.80 10.95
CA GLY A 112 -14.83 1.02 11.58
C GLY A 112 -15.94 0.24 10.90
N ASP A 113 -17.16 0.76 10.98
CA ASP A 113 -18.35 0.12 10.43
C ASP A 113 -18.20 -0.16 8.94
N ASN A 114 -18.78 -1.26 8.45
CA ASN A 114 -18.69 -1.72 7.06
C ASN A 114 -17.25 -1.79 6.51
N ASP A 115 -16.28 -2.07 7.39
CA ASP A 115 -14.84 -2.10 7.11
C ASP A 115 -14.27 -0.77 6.58
N TYR A 116 -14.96 0.36 6.78
CA TYR A 116 -14.45 1.67 6.40
C TYR A 116 -13.17 1.99 7.15
N VAL A 117 -12.14 2.39 6.41
CA VAL A 117 -10.86 2.81 6.96
C VAL A 117 -10.98 4.25 7.46
N THR A 118 -11.09 4.44 8.78
CA THR A 118 -11.23 5.77 9.41
C THR A 118 -9.93 6.24 10.07
N PHE A 119 -8.93 5.36 10.18
CA PHE A 119 -7.58 5.70 10.63
C PHE A 119 -6.54 4.98 9.78
N ASN A 120 -5.63 5.71 9.16
CA ASN A 120 -4.59 5.15 8.32
C ASN A 120 -3.35 6.04 8.30
N GLN A 121 -2.33 5.65 9.06
CA GLN A 121 -1.12 6.46 9.24
C GLN A 121 0.13 5.60 9.21
N ILE A 122 1.19 6.13 8.62
CA ILE A 122 2.52 5.51 8.56
C ILE A 122 3.46 6.30 9.47
N TYR A 123 4.22 5.55 10.26
CA TYR A 123 5.15 6.04 11.26
C TYR A 123 6.58 5.58 10.96
N ALA A 124 7.54 6.45 11.23
CA ALA A 124 8.97 6.13 11.24
C ALA A 124 9.59 6.53 12.57
N TYR A 125 10.62 5.80 13.01
CA TYR A 125 11.35 6.14 14.23
C TYR A 125 12.32 7.28 14.00
N ASN A 126 12.24 8.30 14.84
CA ASN A 126 13.16 9.42 14.86
C ASN A 126 14.23 9.19 15.92
N LYS A 127 15.46 8.91 15.49
CA LYS A 127 16.59 8.63 16.39
C LYS A 127 16.93 9.81 17.31
N LYS A 128 16.69 11.06 16.88
CA LYS A 128 16.99 12.27 17.67
C LYS A 128 16.01 12.43 18.82
N THR A 129 14.71 12.30 18.56
CA THR A 129 13.67 12.45 19.60
C THR A 129 13.39 11.16 20.36
N GLN A 130 13.89 10.03 19.84
CA GLN A 130 13.59 8.68 20.31
C GLN A 130 12.08 8.35 20.32
N LYS A 131 11.33 8.93 19.37
CA LYS A 131 9.87 8.74 19.22
C LYS A 131 9.51 8.26 17.82
N LEU A 132 8.35 7.63 17.68
CA LEU A 132 7.75 7.43 16.36
C LEU A 132 7.05 8.71 15.92
N ASN A 133 7.38 9.17 14.71
CA ASN A 133 6.75 10.32 14.07
C ASN A 133 5.80 9.83 12.98
N CYS A 134 4.60 10.41 12.90
CA CYS A 134 3.72 10.20 11.75
C CYS A 134 4.35 10.90 10.54
N ILE A 135 4.65 10.14 9.49
CA ILE A 135 5.28 10.66 8.27
C ILE A 135 4.29 10.80 7.11
N ASN A 136 3.21 10.01 7.13
CA ASN A 136 2.12 10.07 6.16
C ASN A 136 0.80 9.73 6.84
N SER A 137 -0.27 10.42 6.41
CA SER A 137 -1.64 10.16 6.84
C SER A 137 -2.53 10.02 5.61
N PHE A 138 -3.36 8.99 5.59
CA PHE A 138 -4.35 8.72 4.55
C PHE A 138 -5.79 8.87 5.07
N ASN A 139 -5.98 9.37 6.30
CA ASN A 139 -7.30 9.53 6.92
C ASN A 139 -8.30 10.38 6.09
N SER A 140 -7.82 11.30 5.25
CA SER A 140 -8.67 12.16 4.42
C SER A 140 -9.13 11.49 3.12
N ASN A 141 -8.65 10.28 2.81
CA ASN A 141 -8.98 9.55 1.60
C ASN A 141 -10.28 8.77 1.83
N GLY A 142 -11.43 9.46 1.80
CA GLY A 142 -12.75 8.92 2.14
C GLY A 142 -13.30 7.77 1.28
N SER A 143 -12.48 7.13 0.44
CA SER A 143 -12.89 6.00 -0.41
C SER A 143 -11.79 4.96 -0.64
N TYR A 144 -10.54 5.22 -0.23
CA TYR A 144 -9.41 4.36 -0.56
C TYR A 144 -8.93 3.53 0.63
N GLN A 145 -8.88 2.21 0.49
CA GLN A 145 -8.08 1.40 1.42
C GLN A 145 -6.62 1.47 0.97
N ASN A 146 -5.75 2.08 1.79
CA ASN A 146 -4.33 2.24 1.48
C ASN A 146 -3.49 1.33 2.40
N GLU A 147 -2.89 0.27 1.90
CA GLU A 147 -2.05 -0.64 2.71
C GLU A 147 -0.68 -0.85 2.09
N ILE A 148 0.37 -0.86 2.91
CA ILE A 148 1.70 -1.26 2.46
C ILE A 148 1.69 -2.76 2.14
N VAL A 149 2.02 -3.13 0.91
CA VAL A 149 2.02 -4.52 0.44
C VAL A 149 3.40 -5.02 0.02
N ALA A 150 4.33 -4.12 -0.29
CA ALA A 150 5.70 -4.46 -0.63
C ALA A 150 6.65 -3.32 -0.25
N ALA A 151 7.92 -3.65 -0.05
CA ALA A 151 8.98 -2.68 0.16
C ALA A 151 10.29 -3.23 -0.42
N ASP A 152 11.13 -2.34 -0.93
CA ASP A 152 12.49 -2.60 -1.37
C ASP A 152 13.38 -1.40 -1.03
N LYS A 153 14.67 -1.44 -1.39
CA LYS A 153 15.63 -0.34 -1.10
C LYS A 153 15.22 1.05 -1.62
N ASN A 154 14.37 1.11 -2.63
CA ASN A 154 13.97 2.31 -3.35
C ASN A 154 12.53 2.75 -3.05
N TYR A 155 11.62 1.80 -2.77
CA TYR A 155 10.19 2.07 -2.66
C TYR A 155 9.51 1.33 -1.51
N VAL A 156 8.47 1.95 -0.99
CA VAL A 156 7.34 1.28 -0.33
C VAL A 156 6.18 1.26 -1.32
N THR A 157 5.60 0.10 -1.60
CA THR A 157 4.42 -0.02 -2.47
C THR A 157 3.16 -0.04 -1.62
N ILE A 158 2.28 0.92 -1.89
CA ILE A 158 0.96 1.01 -1.26
C ILE A 158 -0.08 0.49 -2.25
N SER A 159 -0.81 -0.55 -1.85
CA SER A 159 -2.01 -1.02 -2.52
C SER A 159 -3.17 -0.11 -2.16
N ASN A 160 -3.96 0.23 -3.17
CA ASN A 160 -5.12 1.08 -3.08
C ASN A 160 -6.31 0.28 -3.60
N THR A 161 -7.46 0.40 -2.96
CA THR A 161 -8.73 -0.14 -3.48
C THR A 161 -9.81 0.91 -3.43
N ASP A 162 -10.76 0.82 -4.36
CA ASP A 162 -11.99 1.61 -4.36
C ASP A 162 -13.11 0.82 -5.06
N GLN A 163 -14.36 1.20 -4.84
CA GLN A 163 -15.52 0.61 -5.48
C GLN A 163 -16.31 1.63 -6.31
N PRO A 164 -15.84 1.99 -7.52
CA PRO A 164 -16.67 2.78 -8.40
C PRO A 164 -17.90 2.01 -8.87
N ALA A 165 -19.07 2.65 -8.80
CA ALA A 165 -20.34 2.03 -9.15
C ALA A 165 -20.37 1.50 -10.60
N GLU A 166 -19.57 2.11 -11.49
CA GLU A 166 -19.40 1.71 -12.88
C GLU A 166 -18.76 0.33 -13.05
N VAL A 167 -17.81 -0.04 -12.17
CA VAL A 167 -16.93 -1.22 -12.36
C VAL A 167 -16.82 -2.15 -11.15
N GLY A 168 -17.37 -1.75 -10.01
CA GLY A 168 -17.18 -2.41 -8.72
C GLY A 168 -15.75 -2.30 -8.19
N TRP A 169 -15.41 -3.16 -7.22
CA TRP A 169 -14.11 -3.11 -6.55
C TRP A 169 -12.96 -3.25 -7.54
N ILE A 170 -12.03 -2.30 -7.47
CA ILE A 170 -10.78 -2.26 -8.21
C ILE A 170 -9.60 -2.09 -7.25
N SER A 171 -8.41 -2.48 -7.69
CA SER A 171 -7.16 -2.24 -6.98
C SER A 171 -6.03 -1.78 -7.88
N TRP A 172 -5.15 -0.96 -7.32
CA TRP A 172 -3.92 -0.51 -7.98
C TRP A 172 -2.82 -0.24 -6.97
N ASN A 173 -1.58 -0.40 -7.42
CA ASN A 173 -0.41 -0.16 -6.59
C ASN A 173 0.25 1.16 -6.96
N ILE A 174 0.67 1.92 -5.96
CA ILE A 174 1.45 3.13 -6.11
C ILE A 174 2.78 2.93 -5.37
N PRO A 175 3.93 3.03 -6.05
CA PRO A 175 5.23 3.07 -5.40
C PRO A 175 5.46 4.44 -4.76
N TYR A 176 5.98 4.46 -3.54
CA TYR A 176 6.34 5.67 -2.80
C TYR A 176 7.83 5.66 -2.48
N LYS A 177 8.51 6.76 -2.77
CA LYS A 177 9.89 7.00 -2.36
C LYS A 177 9.92 7.70 -1.02
N TYR A 178 10.82 7.30 -0.13
CA TYR A 178 11.11 8.09 1.05
C TYR A 178 12.01 9.29 0.71
N SER A 179 11.52 10.50 0.95
CA SER A 179 12.19 11.77 0.67
C SER A 179 11.82 12.82 1.70
N LYS A 180 12.83 13.52 2.23
CA LYS A 180 12.66 14.65 3.19
C LYS A 180 11.71 14.33 4.36
N GLY A 181 11.86 13.14 4.97
CA GLY A 181 11.09 12.76 6.15
C GLY A 181 9.69 12.20 5.89
N LYS A 182 9.29 11.99 4.63
CA LYS A 182 7.98 11.47 4.24
C LYS A 182 8.05 10.52 3.06
N LEU A 183 7.01 9.71 2.88
CA LEU A 183 6.77 8.95 1.66
C LEU A 183 6.09 9.83 0.62
N VAL A 184 6.66 9.89 -0.58
CA VAL A 184 6.15 10.66 -1.72
C VAL A 184 5.84 9.69 -2.85
N ALA A 185 4.62 9.75 -3.38
CA ALA A 185 4.22 8.91 -4.50
C ALA A 185 5.17 9.15 -5.68
N SER A 186 5.75 8.07 -6.21
CA SER A 186 6.52 8.08 -7.44
C SER A 186 5.52 8.03 -8.59
N THR A 187 4.90 9.17 -8.87
CA THR A 187 3.81 9.26 -9.83
C THR A 187 4.33 9.04 -11.25
N THR A 188 3.88 7.96 -11.86
CA THR A 188 3.59 7.95 -13.29
C THR A 188 2.17 8.52 -13.46
N SER A 189 1.87 9.21 -14.56
CA SER A 189 0.51 9.74 -14.84
C SER A 189 -0.57 8.65 -14.89
N THR A 190 -0.16 7.38 -15.00
CA THR A 190 -1.03 6.21 -15.05
C THR A 190 -0.40 5.03 -14.32
N THR A 191 -1.21 4.12 -13.77
CA THR A 191 -0.78 2.84 -13.17
C THR A 191 -1.66 1.70 -13.69
N THR A 192 -1.20 0.45 -13.53
CA THR A 192 -2.02 -0.73 -13.84
C THR A 192 -3.10 -0.89 -12.77
N VAL A 193 -4.29 -1.32 -13.20
CA VAL A 193 -5.44 -1.52 -12.31
C VAL A 193 -6.04 -2.91 -12.53
N LYS A 194 -6.55 -3.52 -11.47
CA LYS A 194 -7.17 -4.84 -11.48
C LYS A 194 -8.59 -4.77 -10.93
N SER A 195 -9.48 -5.54 -11.53
CA SER A 195 -10.81 -5.83 -10.99
C SER A 195 -10.70 -6.87 -9.86
N LEU A 196 -11.45 -6.66 -8.78
CA LEU A 196 -11.53 -7.57 -7.64
C LEU A 196 -12.87 -8.32 -7.56
N ILE A 197 -13.80 -8.05 -8.47
CA ILE A 197 -15.19 -8.54 -8.36
C ILE A 197 -15.43 -9.94 -8.96
N ALA A 198 -14.37 -10.61 -9.41
CA ALA A 198 -14.46 -11.92 -10.05
C ALA A 198 -14.98 -13.02 -9.12
N ASN A 199 -14.57 -12.97 -7.84
CA ASN A 199 -14.79 -14.06 -6.89
C ASN A 199 -16.07 -13.91 -6.07
N ASN A 200 -16.76 -12.76 -6.17
CA ASN A 200 -17.90 -12.45 -5.30
C ASN A 200 -19.14 -13.29 -5.64
N ARG A 201 -19.26 -13.78 -6.88
CA ARG A 201 -20.36 -14.63 -7.37
C ARG A 201 -19.83 -15.57 -8.43
N LYS A 202 -20.48 -16.72 -8.65
CA LYS A 202 -20.17 -17.67 -9.72
C LYS A 202 -21.23 -17.62 -10.82
N ASP A 203 -21.33 -16.50 -11.53
CA ASP A 203 -22.21 -16.38 -12.71
C ASP A 203 -21.42 -16.42 -14.02
N LYS A 204 -22.13 -16.32 -15.15
CA LYS A 204 -21.52 -16.34 -16.50
C LYS A 204 -20.55 -15.18 -16.77
N TYR A 205 -20.57 -14.12 -15.94
CA TYR A 205 -19.73 -12.93 -16.10
C TYR A 205 -18.42 -13.01 -15.31
N SER A 206 -18.34 -13.80 -14.24
CA SER A 206 -17.14 -13.94 -13.39
C SER A 206 -15.87 -14.28 -14.17
N LYS A 207 -15.99 -15.10 -15.22
CA LYS A 207 -14.87 -15.47 -16.11
C LYS A 207 -14.24 -14.28 -16.84
N TYR A 208 -14.99 -13.21 -17.08
CA TYR A 208 -14.48 -11.99 -17.69
C TYR A 208 -13.77 -11.14 -16.63
N PHE A 209 -14.38 -10.94 -15.46
CA PHE A 209 -13.78 -10.15 -14.39
C PHE A 209 -12.44 -10.73 -13.93
N ALA A 210 -12.30 -12.07 -13.87
CA ALA A 210 -11.04 -12.74 -13.57
C ALA A 210 -9.91 -12.39 -14.56
N LYS A 211 -10.25 -11.98 -15.78
CA LYS A 211 -9.34 -11.54 -16.84
C LYS A 211 -9.26 -10.01 -16.96
N ASN A 212 -9.77 -9.28 -15.97
CA ASN A 212 -9.91 -7.82 -16.00
C ASN A 212 -10.80 -7.32 -17.16
N GLN A 213 -11.76 -8.14 -17.58
CA GLN A 213 -12.65 -7.87 -18.70
C GLN A 213 -14.08 -7.63 -18.25
N PHE A 214 -14.81 -6.82 -19.01
CA PHE A 214 -16.17 -6.41 -18.73
C PHE A 214 -17.04 -6.49 -19.99
N VAL A 215 -18.24 -7.04 -19.87
CA VAL A 215 -19.23 -7.09 -20.96
C VAL A 215 -20.11 -5.85 -20.86
N THR A 216 -20.19 -5.03 -21.91
CA THR A 216 -20.99 -3.80 -21.92
C THR A 216 -22.49 -4.10 -21.78
N ALA A 217 -23.17 -3.43 -20.86
CA ALA A 217 -24.62 -3.52 -20.68
C ALA A 217 -25.38 -2.49 -21.54
N LYS A 218 -24.68 -1.43 -21.99
CA LYS A 218 -25.18 -0.40 -22.90
C LYS A 218 -24.08 0.04 -23.86
N LYS A 219 -24.42 0.91 -24.82
CA LYS A 219 -23.41 1.60 -25.66
C LYS A 219 -22.55 2.50 -24.77
N LEU A 220 -21.23 2.33 -24.80
CA LEU A 220 -20.29 3.12 -24.00
C LEU A 220 -19.32 3.89 -24.89
N THR A 221 -19.08 5.15 -24.56
CA THR A 221 -18.12 6.03 -25.24
C THR A 221 -16.89 6.22 -24.37
N PHE A 222 -15.70 6.06 -24.95
CA PHE A 222 -14.42 6.26 -24.29
C PHE A 222 -13.65 7.38 -24.97
N TYR A 223 -12.82 8.10 -24.19
CA TYR A 223 -12.24 9.38 -24.59
C TYR A 223 -10.71 9.38 -24.58
N ASN A 224 -10.10 10.31 -25.32
CA ASN A 224 -8.70 10.68 -25.22
C ASN A 224 -8.63 12.19 -24.98
N GLY A 225 -8.49 12.59 -23.71
CA GLY A 225 -8.78 13.96 -23.30
C GLY A 225 -10.25 14.29 -23.52
N SER A 226 -10.55 15.39 -24.21
CA SER A 226 -11.92 15.81 -24.55
C SER A 226 -12.47 15.12 -25.81
N LYS A 227 -11.64 14.44 -26.60
CA LYS A 227 -12.04 13.84 -27.87
C LYS A 227 -12.57 12.43 -27.67
N VAL A 228 -13.62 12.06 -28.41
CA VAL A 228 -14.09 10.67 -28.48
C VAL A 228 -12.98 9.83 -29.10
N ALA A 229 -12.50 8.82 -28.36
CA ALA A 229 -11.52 7.87 -28.88
C ALA A 229 -12.22 6.75 -29.65
N TYR A 230 -13.28 6.18 -29.07
CA TYR A 230 -14.13 5.18 -29.72
C TYR A 230 -15.42 4.94 -28.93
N THR A 231 -16.32 4.18 -29.54
CA THR A 231 -17.57 3.74 -28.92
C THR A 231 -17.69 2.23 -29.03
N VAL A 232 -18.29 1.61 -28.02
CA VAL A 232 -18.49 0.16 -27.94
C VAL A 232 -19.97 -0.15 -27.83
N PRO A 233 -20.55 -0.95 -28.75
CA PRO A 233 -21.95 -1.39 -28.65
C PRO A 233 -22.20 -2.24 -27.39
N LYS A 234 -23.48 -2.42 -27.04
CA LYS A 234 -23.92 -3.35 -26.00
C LYS A 234 -23.47 -4.79 -26.32
N GLY A 235 -23.15 -5.57 -25.29
CA GLY A 235 -22.79 -6.99 -25.39
C GLY A 235 -21.36 -7.27 -25.83
N LYS A 236 -20.51 -6.25 -25.96
CA LYS A 236 -19.10 -6.41 -26.35
C LYS A 236 -18.20 -6.42 -25.12
N VAL A 237 -17.05 -7.06 -25.26
CA VAL A 237 -16.07 -7.21 -24.17
C VAL A 237 -15.01 -6.12 -24.29
N VAL A 238 -14.78 -5.39 -23.20
CA VAL A 238 -13.65 -4.47 -23.06
C VAL A 238 -12.72 -4.96 -21.96
N THR A 239 -11.43 -4.62 -22.04
CA THR A 239 -10.45 -4.94 -21.01
C THR A 239 -10.08 -3.67 -20.25
N LEU A 240 -10.22 -3.68 -18.93
CA LEU A 240 -9.69 -2.64 -18.06
C LEU A 240 -8.16 -2.77 -18.02
N THR A 241 -7.42 -1.67 -18.21
CA THR A 241 -5.95 -1.74 -18.36
C THR A 241 -5.20 -0.84 -17.40
N LYS A 242 -5.59 0.43 -17.33
CA LYS A 242 -4.88 1.46 -16.56
C LYS A 242 -5.84 2.32 -15.76
N LEU A 243 -5.28 2.98 -14.76
CA LEU A 243 -5.93 3.98 -13.94
C LEU A 243 -5.08 5.25 -13.93
N SER A 244 -5.72 6.41 -13.94
CA SER A 244 -5.11 7.71 -13.69
C SER A 244 -5.86 8.41 -12.56
N LEU A 245 -5.12 9.03 -11.64
CA LEU A 245 -5.66 9.86 -10.57
C LEU A 245 -5.34 11.31 -10.87
N SER A 246 -6.37 12.14 -11.00
CA SER A 246 -6.20 13.59 -11.18
C SER A 246 -7.17 14.33 -10.28
N LYS A 247 -6.68 15.14 -9.34
CA LYS A 247 -7.51 15.91 -8.39
C LYS A 247 -8.56 15.05 -7.67
N ASN A 248 -8.15 13.86 -7.19
CA ASN A 248 -9.01 12.85 -6.57
C ASN A 248 -10.08 12.21 -7.48
N VAL A 249 -10.03 12.49 -8.78
CA VAL A 249 -10.88 11.86 -9.79
C VAL A 249 -10.18 10.64 -10.36
N ILE A 250 -10.91 9.53 -10.47
CA ILE A 250 -10.43 8.29 -11.06
C ILE A 250 -10.84 8.24 -12.53
N TYR A 251 -9.84 8.05 -13.39
CA TYR A 251 -10.05 7.72 -14.80
C TYR A 251 -9.58 6.30 -15.06
N LEU A 252 -10.43 5.50 -15.67
CA LEU A 252 -10.13 4.12 -16.04
C LEU A 252 -9.96 4.01 -17.55
N GLN A 253 -8.87 3.38 -17.97
CA GLN A 253 -8.62 3.06 -19.37
C GLN A 253 -9.21 1.71 -19.71
N PHE A 254 -9.96 1.67 -20.80
CA PHE A 254 -10.47 0.45 -21.40
C PHE A 254 -9.88 0.25 -22.79
N LYS A 255 -9.65 -1.02 -23.13
CA LYS A 255 -9.20 -1.49 -24.44
C LYS A 255 -10.29 -2.28 -25.14
N TYR A 256 -10.50 -2.00 -26.43
CA TYR A 256 -11.36 -2.77 -27.33
C TYR A 256 -10.64 -2.96 -28.68
N GLY A 257 -10.28 -4.21 -29.00
CA GLY A 257 -9.40 -4.50 -30.13
C GLY A 257 -8.05 -3.79 -29.96
N LYS A 258 -7.64 -3.01 -30.97
CA LYS A 258 -6.41 -2.18 -30.93
C LYS A 258 -6.61 -0.80 -30.30
N LYS A 259 -7.85 -0.40 -29.96
CA LYS A 259 -8.17 0.95 -29.47
C LYS A 259 -8.16 1.02 -27.95
N THR A 260 -7.70 2.14 -27.39
CA THR A 260 -7.74 2.45 -25.96
C THR A 260 -8.33 3.82 -25.71
N GLY A 261 -8.96 4.00 -24.55
CA GLY A 261 -9.64 5.24 -24.20
C GLY A 261 -10.07 5.24 -22.75
N TRP A 262 -10.32 6.42 -22.21
CA TRP A 262 -10.54 6.68 -20.80
C TRP A 262 -12.01 6.97 -20.53
N ALA A 263 -12.44 6.62 -19.33
CA ALA A 263 -13.72 7.02 -18.77
C ALA A 263 -13.52 7.45 -17.32
N HIS A 264 -14.20 8.54 -16.94
CA HIS A 264 -14.29 8.99 -15.56
C HIS A 264 -15.31 8.10 -14.81
N VAL A 265 -14.97 7.67 -13.60
CA VAL A 265 -15.83 6.88 -12.70
C VAL A 265 -15.98 7.59 -11.36
N ASN A 266 -16.91 7.15 -10.49
CA ASN A 266 -17.30 7.87 -9.26
C ASN A 266 -17.96 9.24 -9.51
N GLY A 267 -18.69 9.38 -10.61
CA GLY A 267 -19.56 10.55 -10.78
C GLY A 267 -20.68 10.55 -9.74
N ALA A 268 -21.02 11.72 -9.18
CA ALA A 268 -22.01 11.88 -8.11
C ALA A 268 -23.46 11.42 -8.44
N LYS A 269 -23.70 10.86 -9.63
CA LYS A 269 -25.02 10.50 -10.17
C LYS A 269 -24.96 9.25 -11.07
N TYR A 270 -24.45 8.13 -10.55
CA TYR A 270 -24.47 6.88 -11.30
C TYR A 270 -25.90 6.28 -11.33
N ASP A 271 -26.43 6.05 -12.52
CA ASP A 271 -27.74 5.42 -12.71
C ASP A 271 -27.61 3.88 -12.65
N PHE A 272 -27.96 3.31 -11.50
CA PHE A 272 -27.95 1.86 -11.28
C PHE A 272 -28.96 1.11 -12.16
N THR A 273 -29.99 1.76 -12.69
CA THR A 273 -30.93 1.10 -13.63
C THR A 273 -30.33 0.91 -15.02
N LYS A 274 -29.28 1.67 -15.35
CA LYS A 274 -28.58 1.64 -16.64
C LYS A 274 -27.09 1.39 -16.43
N PRO A 275 -26.69 0.21 -15.93
CA PRO A 275 -25.29 -0.07 -15.63
C PRO A 275 -24.41 0.01 -16.87
N TRP A 276 -23.12 0.29 -16.66
CA TRP A 276 -22.15 0.28 -17.74
C TRP A 276 -21.86 -1.14 -18.21
N PHE A 277 -21.71 -2.06 -17.27
CA PHE A 277 -21.32 -3.44 -17.53
C PHE A 277 -22.27 -4.44 -16.89
N GLN A 278 -22.43 -5.58 -17.56
CA GLN A 278 -23.24 -6.69 -17.10
C GLN A 278 -22.65 -7.29 -15.83
N GLY A 279 -23.50 -7.62 -14.86
CA GLY A 279 -23.10 -8.32 -13.63
C GLY A 279 -22.38 -7.48 -12.58
N VAL A 280 -22.05 -6.21 -12.85
CA VAL A 280 -21.36 -5.34 -11.87
C VAL A 280 -22.27 -4.97 -10.70
N ASN A 281 -23.48 -4.47 -10.95
CA ASN A 281 -24.39 -4.02 -9.88
C ASN A 281 -24.66 -5.10 -8.81
N ALA A 282 -24.78 -6.36 -9.24
CA ALA A 282 -25.00 -7.48 -8.33
C ALA A 282 -23.81 -7.78 -7.40
N ARG A 283 -22.66 -7.11 -7.59
CA ARG A 283 -21.41 -7.28 -6.85
C ARG A 283 -20.95 -6.01 -6.13
N LEU A 284 -21.72 -4.93 -6.24
CA LEU A 284 -21.48 -3.74 -5.44
C LEU A 284 -21.81 -4.08 -3.98
N ALA A 285 -21.01 -3.54 -3.07
CA ALA A 285 -21.27 -3.67 -1.65
C ALA A 285 -22.32 -2.60 -1.31
N GLY A 286 -23.31 -3.00 -0.51
CA GLY A 286 -24.28 -2.14 0.15
C GLY A 286 -24.32 -2.54 1.60
#